data_AF-A0A8T5RE44-F1
#
_entry.id   AF-A0A8T5RE44-F1
#
_cell.length_a   1.000
_cell.length_b   1.000
_cell.length_c   1.000
_cell.angle_alpha   90.00
_cell.angle_beta   90.00
_cell.angle_gamma   90.00
#
_symmetry.space_group_name_H-M   'P 1'
#
loop_
_entity.id
_entity.type
_entity.pdbx_description
1 polymer ?
#
loop_
_entity_poly.entity_id
_entity_poly.type
_entity_poly.pdbx_seq_one_letter_code
_entity_poly.pdbx_strand_id
1 'polypeptide(L)'
;MAVKEEKMEESTVESGDSEEPRIGVFCCHCGHNIAGTVDVAQVADYARTLPNVVKAEHYMFMCSKPGVQMLKDSIKELGVNRTVVASCSKNQHGITFAKAIAEEGINKHRHQQVNVREYCSWVHKKKQEKATAKAFRLVEAGVNRARKLEDVETRRIPTTKAALVIGAGIAGLRASHDLAELGIPVFLVEKNSTIGGHMTQMNKTFPTLECPQCSISPLTNGVANHPLIELYTNAQIKAIGGSMGNFEIEIEIKPRYVKDNCTSCGDCSTNCPVEVLSEWDSGMSMRNAIYKAYPQAIPATFVRDKKNCIECKTCINICPVQAVDFSMEPETKTVKVGSIVVAVGYSEYDPTEIEPYHYGQEGYED
;
A
#
# COMPACT_ATOMS: atom_id res chain seq x y z
N MET A 1 -4.62 16.42 29.15
CA MET A 1 -6.01 16.94 29.00
C MET A 1 -6.91 15.74 28.77
N ALA A 2 -7.88 15.53 29.67
CA ALA A 2 -8.76 14.36 29.65
C ALA A 2 -9.67 14.39 28.40
N VAL A 3 -9.64 13.33 27.60
CA VAL A 3 -10.54 13.12 26.47
C VAL A 3 -11.88 12.67 27.04
N LYS A 4 -12.93 13.47 26.86
CA LYS A 4 -14.31 13.07 27.15
C LYS A 4 -14.70 11.97 26.17
N GLU A 5 -15.03 10.78 26.68
CA GLU A 5 -15.71 9.73 25.94
C GLU A 5 -17.15 10.18 25.66
N GLU A 6 -17.43 10.58 24.42
CA GLU A 6 -18.81 10.70 23.94
C GLU A 6 -19.35 9.29 23.68
N LYS A 7 -20.31 8.87 24.52
CA LYS A 7 -21.11 7.66 24.28
C LYS A 7 -21.87 7.84 22.97
N MET A 8 -21.52 7.02 21.97
CA MET A 8 -22.33 6.85 20.77
C MET A 8 -23.68 6.24 21.16
N GLU A 9 -24.76 6.96 20.89
CA GLU A 9 -26.13 6.43 20.97
C GLU A 9 -26.28 5.32 19.91
N GLU A 10 -26.60 4.11 20.37
CA GLU A 10 -27.07 3.03 19.50
C GLU A 10 -28.47 3.39 18.99
N SER A 11 -28.54 3.89 17.76
CA SER A 11 -29.82 3.98 17.05
C SER A 11 -30.22 2.58 16.59
N THR A 12 -31.06 1.91 17.37
CA THR A 12 -31.81 0.73 16.91
C THR A 12 -32.87 1.18 15.91
N VAL A 13 -32.78 0.75 14.65
CA VAL A 13 -33.85 0.96 13.66
C VAL A 13 -34.14 -0.33 12.91
N GLU A 14 -35.44 -0.52 12.71
CA GLU A 14 -36.16 -1.68 12.21
C GLU A 14 -35.63 -2.20 10.86
N SER A 15 -35.42 -3.51 10.79
CA SER A 15 -35.12 -4.23 9.55
C SER A 15 -36.29 -4.11 8.57
N GLY A 16 -36.13 -3.34 7.49
CA GLY A 16 -37.08 -3.21 6.39
C GLY A 16 -37.19 -4.47 5.51
N ASP A 17 -37.36 -5.63 6.15
CA ASP A 17 -37.11 -6.94 5.54
C ASP A 17 -38.38 -7.63 5.02
N SER A 18 -39.28 -6.87 4.38
CA SER A 18 -40.57 -7.42 3.92
C SER A 18 -40.92 -7.16 2.44
N GLU A 19 -40.01 -6.61 1.63
CA GLU A 19 -40.30 -6.41 0.20
C GLU A 19 -39.87 -7.60 -0.66
N GLU A 20 -40.79 -8.08 -1.51
CA GLU A 20 -40.50 -9.11 -2.49
C GLU A 20 -39.36 -8.68 -3.43
N PRO A 21 -38.34 -9.53 -3.68
CA PRO A 21 -37.27 -9.19 -4.60
C PRO A 21 -37.79 -8.90 -6.02
N ARG A 22 -37.36 -7.77 -6.58
CA ARG A 22 -37.59 -7.34 -7.96
C ARG A 22 -36.23 -7.04 -8.59
N ILE A 23 -35.73 -7.96 -9.39
CA ILE A 23 -34.34 -8.01 -9.84
C ILE A 23 -34.22 -7.50 -11.28
N GLY A 24 -33.36 -6.52 -11.50
CA GLY A 24 -32.90 -6.10 -12.83
C GLY A 24 -31.56 -6.77 -13.16
N VAL A 25 -31.52 -7.56 -14.24
CA VAL A 25 -30.30 -8.24 -14.72
C VAL A 25 -29.76 -7.53 -15.96
N PHE A 26 -28.49 -7.12 -15.94
CA PHE A 26 -27.89 -6.38 -17.03
C PHE A 26 -26.60 -7.05 -17.52
N CYS A 27 -26.59 -7.50 -18.77
CA CYS A 27 -25.50 -8.27 -19.36
C CYS A 27 -24.66 -7.39 -20.28
N CYS A 28 -23.37 -7.23 -19.95
CA CYS A 28 -22.46 -6.36 -20.68
C CYS A 28 -21.77 -7.12 -21.82
N HIS A 29 -21.65 -6.50 -23.00
CA HIS A 29 -20.84 -7.02 -24.10
C HIS A 29 -19.36 -6.70 -23.90
N CYS A 30 -19.07 -5.55 -23.29
CA CYS A 30 -17.73 -5.00 -23.12
C CYS A 30 -16.96 -4.91 -24.46
N GLY A 31 -17.66 -4.49 -25.51
CA GLY A 31 -17.19 -4.60 -26.89
C GLY A 31 -17.05 -6.09 -27.26
N HIS A 32 -15.88 -6.48 -27.74
CA HIS A 32 -15.60 -7.89 -28.06
C HIS A 32 -15.10 -8.72 -26.86
N ASN A 33 -14.84 -8.09 -25.70
CA ASN A 33 -14.22 -8.79 -24.57
C ASN A 33 -15.11 -9.87 -23.96
N ILE A 34 -16.43 -9.66 -23.93
CA ILE A 34 -17.39 -10.67 -23.47
C ILE A 34 -18.12 -11.24 -24.69
N ALA A 35 -18.69 -10.38 -25.53
CA ALA A 35 -19.50 -10.80 -26.67
C ALA A 35 -18.73 -11.59 -27.75
N GLY A 36 -17.39 -11.52 -27.77
CA GLY A 36 -16.57 -12.33 -28.67
C GLY A 36 -16.48 -13.82 -28.27
N THR A 37 -16.97 -14.19 -27.09
CA THR A 37 -16.87 -15.57 -26.57
C THR A 37 -18.16 -16.05 -25.92
N VAL A 38 -18.90 -15.16 -25.28
CA VAL A 38 -20.17 -15.46 -24.63
C VAL A 38 -21.28 -14.83 -25.46
N ASP A 39 -22.32 -15.60 -25.77
CA ASP A 39 -23.54 -15.05 -26.35
C ASP A 39 -24.32 -14.29 -25.28
N VAL A 40 -24.09 -12.97 -25.23
CA VAL A 40 -24.64 -12.10 -24.18
C VAL A 40 -26.15 -11.92 -24.34
N ALA A 41 -26.67 -11.99 -25.56
CA ALA A 41 -28.10 -11.92 -25.82
C ALA A 41 -28.79 -13.14 -25.22
N GLN A 42 -28.26 -14.34 -25.50
CA GLN A 42 -28.78 -15.58 -24.93
C GLN A 42 -28.71 -15.59 -23.39
N VAL A 43 -27.68 -14.98 -22.79
CA VAL A 43 -27.56 -14.86 -21.32
C VAL A 43 -28.64 -13.95 -20.75
N ALA A 44 -28.95 -12.83 -21.40
CA ALA A 44 -30.04 -11.96 -20.99
C ALA A 44 -31.40 -12.65 -21.14
N ASP A 45 -31.63 -13.36 -22.24
CA ASP A 45 -32.86 -14.13 -22.47
C ASP A 45 -33.07 -15.18 -21.39
N TYR A 46 -32.04 -15.97 -21.08
CA TYR A 46 -32.07 -16.94 -19.99
C TYR A 46 -32.35 -16.27 -18.65
N ALA A 47 -31.73 -15.11 -18.38
CA ALA A 47 -31.95 -14.39 -17.13
C ALA A 47 -33.42 -13.98 -16.92
N ARG A 48 -34.19 -13.69 -17.98
CA ARG A 48 -35.63 -13.36 -17.87
C ARG A 48 -36.47 -14.52 -17.32
N THR A 49 -35.99 -15.76 -17.47
CA THR A 49 -36.70 -16.95 -16.99
C THR A 49 -36.51 -17.22 -15.50
N LEU A 50 -35.57 -16.51 -14.85
CA LEU A 50 -35.22 -16.74 -13.46
C LEU A 50 -36.23 -16.08 -12.50
N PRO A 51 -36.49 -16.69 -11.32
CA PRO A 51 -37.42 -16.14 -10.34
C PRO A 51 -37.05 -14.71 -9.92
N ASN A 52 -38.07 -13.88 -9.70
CA ASN A 52 -37.95 -12.48 -9.25
C ASN A 52 -37.27 -11.52 -10.26
N VAL A 53 -36.85 -11.99 -11.45
CA VAL A 53 -36.30 -11.11 -12.49
C VAL A 53 -37.42 -10.38 -13.21
N VAL A 54 -37.49 -9.06 -13.05
CA VAL A 54 -38.52 -8.21 -13.67
C VAL A 54 -38.04 -7.54 -14.96
N LYS A 55 -36.71 -7.45 -15.14
CA LYS A 55 -36.08 -6.98 -16.37
C LYS A 55 -34.76 -7.69 -16.56
N ALA A 56 -34.51 -8.16 -17.78
CA ALA A 56 -33.15 -8.50 -18.20
C ALA A 56 -32.84 -7.85 -19.55
N GLU A 57 -31.69 -7.20 -19.64
CA GLU A 57 -31.23 -6.50 -20.84
C GLU A 57 -29.75 -6.74 -21.08
N HIS A 58 -29.31 -6.55 -22.31
CA HIS A 58 -27.89 -6.53 -22.64
C HIS A 58 -27.51 -5.24 -23.35
N TYR A 59 -26.33 -4.71 -23.02
CA TYR A 59 -25.84 -3.47 -23.61
C TYR A 59 -24.33 -3.50 -23.88
N MET A 60 -23.89 -2.69 -24.84
CA MET A 60 -22.51 -2.69 -25.32
C MET A 60 -21.51 -2.43 -24.18
N PHE A 61 -21.76 -1.40 -23.37
CA PHE A 61 -20.91 -1.01 -22.25
C PHE A 61 -21.76 -0.62 -21.05
N MET A 62 -22.03 -1.56 -20.14
CA MET A 62 -22.83 -1.25 -18.95
C MET A 62 -22.22 -0.16 -18.07
N CYS A 63 -20.89 -0.04 -17.99
CA CYS A 63 -20.22 1.00 -17.20
C CYS A 63 -20.25 2.40 -17.86
N SER A 64 -20.75 2.52 -19.09
CA SER A 64 -20.91 3.81 -19.75
C SER A 64 -22.11 4.58 -19.16
N LYS A 65 -22.16 5.90 -19.40
CA LYS A 65 -23.29 6.73 -18.94
C LYS A 65 -24.66 6.16 -19.36
N PRO A 66 -24.89 5.75 -20.63
CA PRO A 66 -26.15 5.11 -21.00
C PRO A 66 -26.44 3.79 -20.28
N GLY A 67 -25.41 2.95 -20.08
CA GLY A 67 -25.58 1.68 -19.36
C GLY A 67 -25.93 1.86 -17.89
N VAL A 68 -25.31 2.83 -17.22
CA VAL A 68 -25.64 3.21 -15.85
C VAL A 68 -27.04 3.82 -15.77
N GLN A 69 -27.41 4.67 -16.74
CA GLN A 69 -28.74 5.28 -16.80
C GLN A 69 -29.85 4.23 -16.96
N MET A 70 -29.66 3.22 -17.83
CA MET A 70 -30.60 2.11 -18.01
C MET A 70 -30.92 1.38 -16.68
N LEU A 71 -29.92 1.25 -15.82
CA LEU A 71 -30.06 0.63 -14.51
C LEU A 71 -30.86 1.52 -13.54
N LYS A 72 -30.63 2.83 -13.56
CA LYS A 72 -31.40 3.83 -12.81
C LYS A 72 -32.85 3.94 -13.28
N ASP A 73 -33.07 3.94 -14.58
CA ASP A 73 -34.40 4.01 -15.18
C ASP A 73 -35.22 2.77 -14.80
N SER A 74 -34.60 1.59 -14.81
CA SER A 74 -35.26 0.35 -14.37
C SER A 74 -35.70 0.38 -12.90
N ILE A 75 -34.98 1.11 -12.04
CA ILE A 75 -35.38 1.32 -10.65
C ILE A 75 -36.64 2.18 -10.58
N LYS A 76 -36.66 3.30 -11.31
CA LYS A 76 -37.78 4.25 -11.31
C LYS A 76 -39.04 3.70 -11.98
N GLU A 77 -38.88 3.10 -13.15
CA GLU A 77 -39.98 2.70 -14.02
C GLU A 77 -40.59 1.36 -13.63
N LEU A 78 -39.76 0.42 -13.18
CA LEU A 78 -40.17 -0.97 -12.93
C LEU A 78 -40.10 -1.36 -11.45
N GLY A 79 -39.74 -0.44 -10.57
CA GLY A 79 -39.59 -0.73 -9.13
C GLY A 79 -38.55 -1.83 -8.88
N VAL A 80 -37.46 -1.87 -9.65
CA VAL A 80 -36.34 -2.78 -9.39
C VAL A 80 -35.74 -2.42 -8.04
N ASN A 81 -35.70 -3.36 -7.10
CA ASN A 81 -35.14 -3.15 -5.76
C ASN A 81 -33.81 -3.92 -5.55
N ARG A 82 -33.38 -4.77 -6.49
CA ARG A 82 -32.07 -5.43 -6.52
C ARG A 82 -31.50 -5.40 -7.94
N THR A 83 -30.18 -5.28 -8.09
CA THR A 83 -29.55 -5.33 -9.43
C THR A 83 -28.51 -6.44 -9.53
N VAL A 84 -28.45 -7.08 -10.68
CA VAL A 84 -27.39 -8.02 -11.06
C VAL A 84 -26.74 -7.50 -12.33
N VAL A 85 -25.44 -7.25 -12.31
CA VAL A 85 -24.72 -6.86 -13.54
C VAL A 85 -23.71 -7.96 -13.90
N ALA A 86 -23.95 -8.61 -15.03
CA ALA A 86 -23.06 -9.62 -15.60
C ALA A 86 -22.03 -8.94 -16.51
N SER A 87 -20.85 -8.65 -15.96
CA SER A 87 -19.78 -7.96 -16.68
C SER A 87 -18.38 -8.34 -16.17
N CYS A 88 -17.55 -7.35 -15.84
CA CYS A 88 -16.18 -7.51 -15.32
C CYS A 88 -16.15 -7.79 -13.81
N SER A 89 -14.95 -7.82 -13.24
CA SER A 89 -14.74 -7.96 -11.79
C SER A 89 -15.44 -6.88 -10.95
N LYS A 90 -15.90 -7.29 -9.75
CA LYS A 90 -16.40 -6.40 -8.69
C LYS A 90 -15.39 -5.32 -8.32
N ASN A 91 -14.11 -5.66 -8.34
CA ASN A 91 -13.03 -4.74 -7.99
C ASN A 91 -12.83 -3.64 -9.02
N GLN A 92 -13.33 -3.82 -10.26
CA GLN A 92 -13.21 -2.80 -11.30
C GLN A 92 -14.43 -1.88 -11.34
N HIS A 93 -15.63 -2.42 -11.59
CA HIS A 93 -16.84 -1.59 -11.78
C HIS A 93 -17.99 -1.93 -10.84
N GLY A 94 -17.83 -2.87 -9.91
CA GLY A 94 -18.89 -3.17 -8.93
C GLY A 94 -19.25 -1.96 -8.07
N ILE A 95 -18.26 -1.13 -7.72
CA ILE A 95 -18.49 0.13 -6.99
C ILE A 95 -19.30 1.13 -7.83
N THR A 96 -19.08 1.17 -9.15
CA THR A 96 -19.81 2.07 -10.06
C THR A 96 -21.31 1.78 -10.05
N PHE A 97 -21.69 0.51 -10.21
CA PHE A 97 -23.10 0.12 -10.23
C PHE A 97 -23.75 0.21 -8.83
N ALA A 98 -23.01 -0.15 -7.78
CA ALA A 98 -23.46 -0.01 -6.41
C ALA A 98 -23.73 1.46 -6.03
N LYS A 99 -22.89 2.40 -6.51
CA LYS A 99 -23.15 3.85 -6.36
C LYS A 99 -24.37 4.29 -7.16
N ALA A 100 -24.51 3.80 -8.40
CA ALA A 100 -25.63 4.18 -9.25
C ALA A 100 -27.00 3.82 -8.64
N ILE A 101 -27.15 2.64 -8.02
CA ILE A 101 -28.40 2.30 -7.33
C ILE A 101 -28.61 3.11 -6.05
N ALA A 102 -27.53 3.48 -5.36
CA ALA A 102 -27.59 4.29 -4.14
C ALA A 102 -28.03 5.72 -4.41
N GLU A 103 -27.67 6.28 -5.56
CA GLU A 103 -28.17 7.57 -6.03
C GLU A 103 -29.69 7.57 -6.26
N GLU A 104 -30.29 6.40 -6.49
CA GLU A 104 -31.74 6.23 -6.64
C GLU A 104 -32.42 5.72 -5.35
N GLY A 105 -31.73 5.78 -4.20
CA GLY A 105 -32.29 5.46 -2.89
C GLY A 105 -32.23 3.98 -2.48
N ILE A 106 -31.67 3.09 -3.31
CA ILE A 106 -31.49 1.68 -2.94
C ILE A 106 -30.15 1.49 -2.22
N ASN A 107 -30.12 0.75 -1.12
CA ASN A 107 -28.86 0.44 -0.46
C ASN A 107 -27.85 -0.19 -1.45
N LYS A 108 -26.63 0.36 -1.51
CA LYS A 108 -25.54 -0.08 -2.40
C LYS A 108 -25.21 -1.58 -2.32
N HIS A 109 -25.53 -2.22 -1.19
CA HIS A 109 -25.30 -3.65 -0.95
C HIS A 109 -26.38 -4.55 -1.55
N ARG A 110 -27.46 -4.00 -2.10
CA ARG A 110 -28.47 -4.70 -2.92
C ARG A 110 -28.04 -4.88 -4.39
N HIS A 111 -26.80 -4.54 -4.72
CA HIS A 111 -26.17 -4.81 -6.01
C HIS A 111 -25.32 -6.09 -5.98
N GLN A 112 -25.53 -6.98 -6.95
CA GLN A 112 -24.70 -8.16 -7.18
C GLN A 112 -23.91 -8.04 -8.50
N GLN A 113 -22.59 -8.00 -8.39
CA GLN A 113 -21.72 -8.12 -9.55
C GLN A 113 -21.51 -9.59 -9.93
N VAL A 114 -21.67 -9.93 -11.20
CA VAL A 114 -21.37 -11.27 -11.75
C VAL A 114 -20.22 -11.13 -12.76
N ASN A 115 -19.09 -11.77 -12.47
CA ASN A 115 -17.92 -11.71 -13.34
C ASN A 115 -18.02 -12.76 -14.45
N VAL A 116 -18.41 -12.31 -15.65
CA VAL A 116 -18.43 -13.13 -16.88
C VAL A 116 -17.29 -12.77 -17.84
N ARG A 117 -16.37 -11.88 -17.44
CA ARG A 117 -15.21 -11.49 -18.25
C ARG A 117 -13.95 -12.22 -17.83
N GLU A 118 -13.33 -11.82 -16.72
CA GLU A 118 -12.09 -12.45 -16.23
C GLU A 118 -12.31 -13.93 -15.87
N TYR A 119 -13.50 -14.27 -15.37
CA TYR A 119 -13.82 -15.64 -14.94
C TYR A 119 -14.56 -16.47 -15.99
N CYS A 120 -14.88 -15.89 -17.15
CA CYS A 120 -15.54 -16.63 -18.23
C CYS A 120 -14.98 -16.31 -19.61
N SER A 121 -15.36 -15.20 -20.23
CA SER A 121 -15.05 -14.95 -21.65
C SER A 121 -13.54 -14.97 -21.95
N TRP A 122 -12.71 -14.32 -21.14
CA TRP A 122 -11.27 -14.21 -21.40
C TRP A 122 -10.52 -15.53 -21.31
N VAL A 123 -11.00 -16.46 -20.49
CA VAL A 123 -10.34 -17.75 -20.22
C VAL A 123 -10.93 -18.91 -21.04
N HIS A 124 -12.06 -18.71 -21.73
CA HIS A 124 -12.75 -19.73 -22.53
C HIS A 124 -12.91 -19.38 -24.01
N LYS A 125 -12.04 -18.53 -24.58
CA LYS A 125 -12.14 -18.00 -25.96
C LYS A 125 -12.41 -19.05 -27.05
N LYS A 126 -11.89 -20.27 -26.90
CA LYS A 126 -12.03 -21.36 -27.87
C LYS A 126 -13.26 -22.26 -27.64
N LYS A 127 -14.08 -21.99 -26.63
CA LYS A 127 -15.20 -22.86 -26.20
C LYS A 127 -16.47 -22.03 -25.97
N GLN A 128 -16.94 -21.35 -27.02
CA GLN A 128 -18.02 -20.36 -26.92
C GLN A 128 -19.30 -20.94 -26.28
N GLU A 129 -19.80 -22.08 -26.77
CA GLU A 129 -20.99 -22.74 -26.20
C GLU A 129 -20.84 -23.03 -24.70
N LYS A 130 -19.67 -23.56 -24.28
CA LYS A 130 -19.40 -23.84 -22.87
C LYS A 130 -19.22 -22.57 -22.05
N ALA A 131 -18.68 -21.50 -22.65
CA ALA A 131 -18.55 -20.20 -22.00
C ALA A 131 -19.92 -19.56 -21.78
N THR A 132 -20.82 -19.62 -22.76
CA THR A 132 -22.20 -19.16 -22.63
C THR A 132 -22.96 -19.97 -21.58
N ALA A 133 -22.87 -21.30 -21.60
CA ALA A 133 -23.47 -22.16 -20.58
C ALA A 133 -22.93 -21.86 -19.17
N LYS A 134 -21.63 -21.57 -19.05
CA LYS A 134 -21.04 -21.12 -17.78
C LYS A 134 -21.61 -19.76 -17.36
N ALA A 135 -21.75 -18.82 -18.28
CA ALA A 135 -22.32 -17.51 -18.00
C ALA A 135 -23.77 -17.59 -17.50
N PHE A 136 -24.60 -18.50 -18.03
CA PHE A 136 -25.94 -18.78 -17.49
C PHE A 136 -25.88 -19.12 -16.00
N ARG A 137 -25.04 -20.10 -15.63
CA ARG A 137 -24.93 -20.53 -14.22
C ARG A 137 -24.38 -19.45 -13.30
N LEU A 138 -23.44 -18.63 -13.79
CA LEU A 138 -22.91 -17.50 -13.02
C LEU A 138 -23.99 -16.44 -12.79
N VAL A 139 -24.80 -16.13 -13.80
CA VAL A 139 -25.92 -15.19 -13.68
C VAL A 139 -27.01 -15.74 -12.78
N GLU A 140 -27.38 -17.00 -12.92
CA GLU A 140 -28.35 -17.68 -12.05
C GLU A 140 -27.90 -17.67 -10.58
N ALA A 141 -26.63 -17.98 -10.31
CA ALA A 141 -26.07 -17.87 -8.96
C ALA A 141 -26.10 -16.42 -8.45
N GLY A 142 -25.81 -15.45 -9.30
CA GLY A 142 -25.90 -14.02 -8.98
C GLY A 142 -27.32 -13.57 -8.63
N VAL A 143 -28.31 -13.98 -9.42
CA VAL A 143 -29.73 -13.72 -9.17
C VAL A 143 -30.17 -14.36 -7.86
N ASN A 144 -29.84 -15.64 -7.64
CA ASN A 144 -30.19 -16.35 -6.39
C ASN A 144 -29.57 -15.71 -5.15
N ARG A 145 -28.35 -15.17 -5.28
CA ARG A 145 -27.73 -14.38 -4.20
C ARG A 145 -28.43 -13.03 -4.03
N ALA A 146 -28.75 -12.32 -5.11
CA ALA A 146 -29.42 -11.03 -5.08
C ALA A 146 -30.78 -11.06 -4.37
N ARG A 147 -31.52 -12.18 -4.50
CA ARG A 147 -32.77 -12.43 -3.76
C ARG A 147 -32.61 -12.40 -2.24
N LYS A 148 -31.40 -12.67 -1.73
CA LYS A 148 -31.06 -12.76 -0.31
C LYS A 148 -30.13 -11.64 0.16
N LEU A 149 -29.81 -10.67 -0.70
CA LEU A 149 -29.02 -9.52 -0.27
C LEU A 149 -29.89 -8.66 0.63
N GLU A 150 -29.36 -8.23 1.77
CA GLU A 150 -29.98 -7.36 2.75
C GLU A 150 -29.36 -5.96 2.72
N ASP A 151 -30.03 -5.00 3.36
CA ASP A 151 -29.45 -3.69 3.55
C ASP A 151 -28.31 -3.78 4.56
N VAL A 152 -27.15 -3.24 4.19
CA VAL A 152 -26.00 -3.16 5.08
C VAL A 152 -25.68 -1.69 5.31
N GLU A 153 -25.65 -1.29 6.57
CA GLU A 153 -25.33 0.06 6.96
C GLU A 153 -23.82 0.32 6.88
N THR A 154 -23.46 1.51 6.41
CA THR A 154 -22.06 1.94 6.43
C THR A 154 -21.78 2.64 7.75
N ARG A 155 -20.98 2.00 8.61
CA ARG A 155 -20.52 2.59 9.86
C ARG A 155 -19.46 3.66 9.57
N ARG A 156 -19.59 4.83 10.20
CA ARG A 156 -18.53 5.85 10.24
C ARG A 156 -17.65 5.57 11.44
N ILE A 157 -16.34 5.50 11.23
CA ILE A 157 -15.35 5.25 12.27
C ILE A 157 -14.48 6.50 12.36
N PRO A 158 -14.17 7.02 13.57
CA PRO A 158 -13.22 8.11 13.72
C PRO A 158 -11.85 7.70 13.17
N THR A 159 -11.11 8.65 12.61
CA THR A 159 -9.78 8.40 12.03
C THR A 159 -8.72 9.15 12.80
N THR A 160 -7.64 8.46 13.16
CA THR A 160 -6.45 9.07 13.76
C THR A 160 -5.78 10.00 12.73
N LYS A 161 -5.62 11.28 13.07
CA LYS A 161 -5.01 12.30 12.19
C LYS A 161 -3.48 12.26 12.27
N ALA A 162 -2.88 11.15 11.87
CA ALA A 162 -1.45 10.99 11.73
C ALA A 162 -1.15 9.92 10.67
N ALA A 163 0.01 9.98 10.05
CA ALA A 163 0.46 9.02 9.04
C ALA A 163 1.76 8.34 9.46
N LEU A 164 1.91 7.07 9.11
CA LEU A 164 3.18 6.36 9.15
C LEU A 164 3.75 6.30 7.73
N VAL A 165 5.05 6.59 7.58
CA VAL A 165 5.79 6.35 6.35
C VAL A 165 6.90 5.34 6.63
N ILE A 166 6.94 4.24 5.89
CA ILE A 166 7.91 3.15 6.05
C ILE A 166 8.92 3.20 4.90
N GLY A 167 10.17 3.54 5.21
CA GLY A 167 11.27 3.73 4.27
C GLY A 167 11.50 5.21 3.96
N ALA A 168 12.73 5.69 4.16
CA ALA A 168 13.14 7.07 3.98
C ALA A 168 14.06 7.27 2.76
N GLY A 169 13.78 6.55 1.66
CA GLY A 169 14.27 6.92 0.34
C GLY A 169 13.53 8.13 -0.23
N ILE A 170 13.87 8.57 -1.45
CA ILE A 170 13.28 9.77 -2.10
C ILE A 170 11.74 9.79 -2.06
N ALA A 171 11.09 8.64 -2.28
CA ALA A 171 9.63 8.52 -2.26
C ALA A 171 9.04 8.76 -0.86
N GLY A 172 9.61 8.11 0.17
CA GLY A 172 9.14 8.27 1.55
C GLY A 172 9.45 9.64 2.13
N LEU A 173 10.61 10.22 1.78
CA LEU A 173 10.96 11.59 2.14
C LEU A 173 9.97 12.59 1.56
N ARG A 174 9.63 12.46 0.27
CA ARG A 174 8.66 13.36 -0.37
C ARG A 174 7.27 13.20 0.23
N ALA A 175 6.81 11.96 0.43
CA ALA A 175 5.52 11.69 1.04
C ALA A 175 5.42 12.27 2.46
N SER A 176 6.48 12.11 3.26
CA SER A 176 6.53 12.64 4.63
C SER A 176 6.47 14.17 4.65
N HIS A 177 7.27 14.82 3.80
CA HIS A 177 7.27 16.27 3.69
C HIS A 177 5.91 16.81 3.23
N ASP A 178 5.32 16.25 2.18
CA ASP A 178 4.02 16.71 1.66
C ASP A 178 2.87 16.53 2.66
N LEU A 179 2.84 15.42 3.39
CA LEU A 179 1.87 15.20 4.45
C LEU A 179 2.04 16.22 5.58
N ALA A 180 3.29 16.49 5.96
CA ALA A 180 3.59 17.43 7.02
C ALA A 180 3.27 18.88 6.64
N GLU A 181 3.50 19.30 5.39
CA GLU A 181 3.09 20.60 4.84
C GLU A 181 1.56 20.78 4.82
N LEU A 182 0.81 19.68 4.69
CA LEU A 182 -0.65 19.67 4.84
C LEU A 182 -1.12 19.67 6.31
N GLY A 183 -0.20 19.77 7.26
CA GLY A 183 -0.50 19.78 8.70
C GLY A 183 -0.81 18.41 9.29
N ILE A 184 -0.44 17.32 8.61
CA ILE A 184 -0.63 15.95 9.09
C ILE A 184 0.65 15.49 9.81
N PRO A 185 0.60 15.15 11.11
CA PRO A 185 1.73 14.54 11.81
C PRO A 185 2.20 13.24 11.13
N VAL A 186 3.51 13.08 10.98
CA VAL A 186 4.13 11.94 10.32
C VAL A 186 5.12 11.27 11.25
N PHE A 187 5.04 9.94 11.33
CA PHE A 187 6.12 9.10 11.86
C PHE A 187 6.84 8.49 10.66
N LEU A 188 8.12 8.80 10.48
CA LEU A 188 8.94 8.28 9.38
C LEU A 188 9.92 7.26 9.93
N VAL A 189 9.83 6.01 9.47
CA VAL A 189 10.66 4.89 9.94
C VAL A 189 11.62 4.45 8.85
N GLU A 190 12.92 4.43 9.16
CA GLU A 190 14.00 4.02 8.27
C GLU A 190 14.84 2.92 8.90
N LYS A 191 15.00 1.83 8.15
CA LYS A 191 15.72 0.62 8.57
C LYS A 191 17.21 0.91 8.80
N ASN A 192 17.82 1.70 7.93
CA ASN A 192 19.24 2.00 7.97
C ASN A 192 19.57 3.11 8.98
N SER A 193 20.85 3.29 9.27
CA SER A 193 21.34 4.35 10.14
C SER A 193 21.21 5.75 9.53
N THR A 194 20.78 5.87 8.27
CA THR A 194 20.62 7.14 7.55
C THR A 194 19.41 7.10 6.61
N ILE A 195 18.81 8.26 6.37
CA ILE A 195 17.84 8.48 5.30
C ILE A 195 18.54 8.76 3.96
N GLY A 196 17.79 8.74 2.85
CA GLY A 196 18.26 9.02 1.49
C GLY A 196 18.03 7.87 0.51
N GLY A 197 18.24 6.64 0.97
CA GLY A 197 18.05 5.41 0.19
C GLY A 197 19.01 5.30 -1.00
N HIS A 198 18.63 4.53 -2.03
CA HIS A 198 19.50 4.28 -3.19
C HIS A 198 19.91 5.56 -3.95
N MET A 199 19.08 6.61 -3.93
CA MET A 199 19.40 7.86 -4.61
C MET A 199 20.72 8.46 -4.11
N THR A 200 21.04 8.32 -2.81
CA THR A 200 22.30 8.82 -2.22
C THR A 200 23.51 7.93 -2.50
N GLN A 201 23.32 6.75 -3.11
CA GLN A 201 24.41 5.89 -3.59
C GLN A 201 24.77 6.20 -5.06
N MET A 202 23.90 6.90 -5.79
CA MET A 202 24.11 7.21 -7.20
C MET A 202 25.10 8.36 -7.39
N ASN A 203 25.86 8.32 -8.49
CA ASN A 203 26.74 9.43 -8.88
C ASN A 203 25.95 10.54 -9.61
N LYS A 204 25.08 10.16 -10.55
CA LYS A 204 24.29 11.08 -11.37
C LYS A 204 22.87 10.56 -11.61
N THR A 205 21.92 11.47 -11.82
CA THR A 205 20.53 11.13 -12.16
C THR A 205 20.21 11.51 -13.60
N PHE A 206 19.74 10.56 -14.41
CA PHE A 206 19.21 10.85 -15.74
C PHE A 206 17.82 11.50 -15.64
N PRO A 207 17.38 12.29 -16.65
CA PRO A 207 18.10 12.64 -17.88
C PRO A 207 19.04 13.85 -17.74
N THR A 208 18.98 14.59 -16.64
CA THR A 208 19.70 15.87 -16.46
C THR A 208 21.18 15.70 -16.12
N LEU A 209 21.60 14.50 -15.71
CA LEU A 209 22.96 14.17 -15.27
C LEU A 209 23.42 14.99 -14.06
N GLU A 210 22.48 15.40 -13.20
CA GLU A 210 22.73 16.15 -11.98
C GLU A 210 23.21 15.24 -10.84
N CYS A 211 23.87 15.86 -9.86
CA CYS A 211 24.27 15.18 -8.63
C CYS A 211 23.02 14.90 -7.75
N PRO A 212 22.72 13.63 -7.43
CA PRO A 212 21.55 13.27 -6.63
C PRO A 212 21.62 13.85 -5.21
N GLN A 213 22.81 13.89 -4.62
CA GLN A 213 23.00 14.46 -3.28
C GLN A 213 22.59 15.93 -3.26
N CYS A 214 22.89 16.71 -4.31
CA CYS A 214 22.48 18.11 -4.40
C CYS A 214 20.96 18.26 -4.42
N SER A 215 20.26 17.38 -5.14
CA SER A 215 18.80 17.44 -5.28
C SER A 215 18.06 16.93 -4.04
N ILE A 216 18.60 15.93 -3.34
CA ILE A 216 17.94 15.32 -2.17
C ILE A 216 18.29 16.02 -0.85
N SER A 217 19.39 16.78 -0.79
CA SER A 217 19.83 17.46 0.44
C SER A 217 18.78 18.41 1.03
N PRO A 218 18.09 19.28 0.25
CA PRO A 218 17.05 20.14 0.81
C PRO A 218 15.92 19.34 1.45
N LEU A 219 15.53 18.23 0.82
CA LEU A 219 14.43 17.40 1.30
C LEU A 219 14.80 16.61 2.56
N THR A 220 15.99 16.00 2.59
CA THR A 220 16.47 15.26 3.78
C THR A 220 16.63 16.18 4.99
N ASN A 221 17.18 17.38 4.80
CA ASN A 221 17.26 18.39 5.85
C ASN A 221 15.88 18.91 6.27
N GLY A 222 14.99 19.18 5.30
CA GLY A 222 13.63 19.60 5.56
C GLY A 222 12.88 18.58 6.41
N VAL A 223 12.94 17.30 6.05
CA VAL A 223 12.30 16.21 6.79
C VAL A 223 12.90 16.03 8.18
N ALA A 224 14.23 16.02 8.31
CA ALA A 224 14.89 15.78 9.59
C ALA A 224 14.65 16.88 10.64
N ASN A 225 14.31 18.10 10.19
CA ASN A 225 14.07 19.25 11.08
C ASN A 225 12.60 19.68 11.11
N HIS A 226 11.69 18.95 10.46
CA HIS A 226 10.29 19.37 10.38
C HIS A 226 9.55 19.12 11.71
N PRO A 227 8.82 20.10 12.28
CA PRO A 227 8.19 19.96 13.60
C PRO A 227 7.05 18.93 13.66
N LEU A 228 6.47 18.59 12.52
CA LEU A 228 5.41 17.56 12.40
C LEU A 228 5.93 16.19 11.95
N ILE A 229 7.24 16.01 11.77
CA ILE A 229 7.82 14.72 11.38
C ILE A 229 8.68 14.20 12.53
N GLU A 230 8.31 13.03 13.06
CA GLU A 230 9.18 12.28 13.97
C GLU A 230 9.93 11.22 13.17
N LEU A 231 11.25 11.40 13.04
CA LEU A 231 12.13 10.53 12.28
C LEU A 231 12.77 9.47 13.18
N TYR A 232 12.48 8.21 12.87
CA TYR A 232 13.10 7.03 13.47
C TYR A 232 14.04 6.37 12.46
N THR A 233 15.33 6.45 12.71
CA THR A 233 16.36 5.76 11.94
C THR A 233 16.94 4.61 12.73
N ASN A 234 17.58 3.66 12.06
CA ASN A 234 17.98 2.38 12.65
C ASN A 234 16.76 1.64 13.26
N ALA A 235 15.60 1.81 12.64
CA ALA A 235 14.31 1.43 13.18
C ALA A 235 13.49 0.62 12.18
N GLN A 236 12.68 -0.31 12.68
CA GLN A 236 11.85 -1.16 11.84
C GLN A 236 10.48 -1.37 12.46
N ILE A 237 9.49 -1.68 11.63
CA ILE A 237 8.15 -2.02 12.09
C ILE A 237 8.19 -3.44 12.66
N LYS A 238 7.82 -3.57 13.94
CA LYS A 238 7.76 -4.85 14.65
C LYS A 238 6.38 -5.49 14.52
N ALA A 239 5.32 -4.70 14.67
CA ALA A 239 3.94 -5.16 14.55
C ALA A 239 3.02 -4.04 14.04
N ILE A 240 1.98 -4.44 13.31
CA ILE A 240 0.89 -3.57 12.87
C ILE A 240 -0.41 -4.20 13.34
N GLY A 241 -1.13 -3.50 14.21
CA GLY A 241 -2.47 -3.86 14.66
C GLY A 241 -3.52 -2.86 14.18
N GLY A 242 -4.79 -3.19 14.44
CA GLY A 242 -5.92 -2.32 14.14
C GLY A 242 -6.43 -2.43 12.70
N SER A 243 -7.09 -1.39 12.22
CA SER A 243 -7.73 -1.35 10.90
C SER A 243 -7.67 0.03 10.27
N MET A 244 -8.09 0.16 9.00
CA MET A 244 -8.11 1.43 8.28
C MET A 244 -8.65 2.59 9.15
N GLY A 245 -7.85 3.65 9.29
CA GLY A 245 -8.16 4.83 10.10
C GLY A 245 -7.72 4.75 11.57
N ASN A 246 -7.42 3.56 12.10
CA ASN A 246 -7.03 3.33 13.49
C ASN A 246 -6.01 2.19 13.58
N PHE A 247 -4.80 2.44 13.08
CA PHE A 247 -3.69 1.51 13.23
C PHE A 247 -2.92 1.80 14.50
N GLU A 248 -2.44 0.72 15.12
CA GLU A 248 -1.49 0.76 16.23
C GLU A 248 -0.20 0.09 15.76
N ILE A 249 0.90 0.85 15.81
CA ILE A 249 2.17 0.48 15.19
C ILE A 249 3.21 0.35 16.29
N GLU A 250 3.84 -0.82 16.37
CA GLU A 250 5.03 -1.03 17.19
C GLU A 250 6.28 -0.83 16.34
N ILE A 251 7.12 0.13 16.73
CA ILE A 251 8.39 0.46 16.10
C ILE A 251 9.50 -0.03 17.02
N GLU A 252 10.39 -0.88 16.50
CA GLU A 252 11.62 -1.28 17.17
C GLU A 252 12.76 -0.37 16.70
N ILE A 253 13.40 0.33 17.62
CA ILE A 253 14.55 1.20 17.36
C ILE A 253 15.79 0.49 17.90
N LYS A 254 16.71 0.13 17.01
CA LYS A 254 17.97 -0.52 17.39
C LYS A 254 18.92 0.54 17.95
N PRO A 255 19.70 0.21 19.00
CA PRO A 255 20.65 1.15 19.57
C PRO A 255 21.74 1.46 18.54
N ARG A 256 22.09 2.73 18.39
CA ARG A 256 23.28 3.14 17.62
C ARG A 256 24.57 2.86 18.37
N TYR A 257 24.47 2.70 19.69
CA TYR A 257 25.58 2.72 20.64
C TYR A 257 26.38 4.04 20.61
N VAL A 258 25.71 5.10 20.13
CA VAL A 258 26.22 6.46 20.02
C VAL A 258 25.05 7.38 20.36
N LYS A 259 25.25 8.26 21.34
CA LYS A 259 24.26 9.22 21.86
C LYS A 259 24.10 10.42 20.93
N ASP A 260 23.01 11.16 21.13
CA ASP A 260 22.64 12.33 20.32
C ASP A 260 23.60 13.52 20.48
N ASN A 261 24.43 13.54 21.53
CA ASN A 261 25.48 14.56 21.71
C ASN A 261 26.72 14.32 20.82
N CYS A 262 26.68 13.36 19.89
CA CYS A 262 27.74 13.12 18.90
C CYS A 262 27.95 14.34 17.99
N THR A 263 29.21 14.72 17.79
CA THR A 263 29.60 15.85 16.91
C THR A 263 29.94 15.43 15.49
N SER A 264 29.84 14.13 15.15
CA SER A 264 30.25 13.57 13.86
C SER A 264 31.72 13.84 13.47
N CYS A 265 32.66 13.98 14.42
CA CYS A 265 34.06 14.31 14.11
C CYS A 265 34.86 13.20 13.39
N GLY A 266 34.53 11.92 13.63
CA GLY A 266 35.17 10.79 12.96
C GLY A 266 36.28 10.08 13.72
N ASP A 267 36.81 10.64 14.80
CA ASP A 267 37.95 10.08 15.55
C ASP A 267 37.75 8.61 15.94
N CYS A 268 36.53 8.26 16.34
CA CYS A 268 36.16 6.91 16.73
C CYS A 268 36.27 5.88 15.60
N SER A 269 35.97 6.27 14.35
CA SER A 269 36.07 5.41 13.16
C SER A 269 37.52 5.28 12.74
N THR A 270 38.25 6.39 12.62
CA THR A 270 39.65 6.42 12.19
C THR A 270 40.57 5.57 13.08
N ASN A 271 40.24 5.45 14.38
CA ASN A 271 41.01 4.67 15.35
C ASN A 271 40.42 3.27 15.61
N CYS A 272 39.43 2.83 14.83
CA CYS A 272 38.86 1.51 14.95
C CYS A 272 39.77 0.48 14.24
N PRO A 273 40.23 -0.59 14.93
CA PRO A 273 41.11 -1.59 14.32
C PRO A 273 40.38 -2.63 13.46
N VAL A 274 39.05 -2.55 13.37
CA VAL A 274 38.22 -3.51 12.63
C VAL A 274 37.80 -2.89 11.32
N GLU A 275 38.04 -3.62 10.24
CA GLU A 275 37.60 -3.29 8.89
C GLU A 275 36.62 -4.35 8.39
N VAL A 276 35.56 -3.91 7.74
CA VAL A 276 34.51 -4.76 7.14
C VAL A 276 34.07 -4.18 5.82
N LEU A 277 33.56 -5.02 4.91
CA LEU A 277 33.02 -4.56 3.63
C LEU A 277 31.84 -3.60 3.87
N SER A 278 31.83 -2.47 3.17
CA SER A 278 30.77 -1.47 3.25
C SER A 278 29.53 -1.95 2.52
N GLU A 279 28.44 -2.18 3.24
CA GLU A 279 27.14 -2.49 2.62
C GLU A 279 26.57 -1.29 1.87
N TRP A 280 26.98 -0.07 2.23
CA TRP A 280 26.55 1.15 1.54
C TRP A 280 27.21 1.28 0.16
N ASP A 281 28.47 0.86 0.03
CA ASP A 281 29.23 0.89 -1.23
C ASP A 281 29.18 -0.47 -1.97
N SER A 282 28.18 -1.29 -1.68
CA SER A 282 27.98 -2.61 -2.30
C SER A 282 29.21 -3.53 -2.24
N GLY A 283 29.98 -3.46 -1.15
CA GLY A 283 31.20 -4.26 -0.94
C GLY A 283 32.41 -3.81 -1.75
N MET A 284 32.37 -2.65 -2.41
CA MET A 284 33.51 -2.12 -3.17
C MET A 284 34.52 -1.35 -2.30
N SER A 285 34.19 -1.10 -1.03
CA SER A 285 35.04 -0.39 -0.08
C SER A 285 35.03 -1.08 1.29
N MET A 286 36.01 -0.72 2.12
CA MET A 286 36.04 -1.09 3.54
C MET A 286 35.50 0.05 4.39
N ARG A 287 34.75 -0.28 5.44
CA ARG A 287 34.34 0.62 6.53
C ARG A 287 34.78 0.05 7.87
N ASN A 288 34.79 0.87 8.91
CA ASN A 288 35.07 0.38 10.26
C ASN A 288 33.83 -0.19 10.97
N ALA A 289 34.04 -0.87 12.10
CA ALA A 289 32.94 -1.38 12.93
C ALA A 289 32.12 -0.26 13.60
N ILE A 290 32.72 0.91 13.88
CA ILE A 290 31.97 2.13 14.19
C ILE A 290 32.09 3.06 12.99
N TYR A 291 30.97 3.41 12.38
CA TYR A 291 30.98 4.05 11.06
C TYR A 291 29.85 5.06 10.92
N LYS A 292 29.99 5.93 9.92
CA LYS A 292 28.92 6.75 9.35
C LYS A 292 28.67 6.22 7.95
N ALA A 293 27.42 5.99 7.57
CA ALA A 293 27.06 5.30 6.32
C ALA A 293 27.70 5.95 5.08
N TYR A 294 27.68 7.28 5.01
CA TYR A 294 28.39 8.09 4.02
C TYR A 294 28.57 9.53 4.57
N PRO A 295 29.42 10.37 3.96
CA PRO A 295 29.79 11.67 4.56
C PRO A 295 28.61 12.60 4.86
N GLN A 296 27.61 12.66 3.98
CA GLN A 296 26.42 13.51 4.11
C GLN A 296 25.21 12.79 4.75
N ALA A 297 25.44 11.65 5.42
CA ALA A 297 24.37 10.90 6.10
C ALA A 297 23.60 11.75 7.12
N ILE A 298 22.29 11.51 7.18
CA ILE A 298 21.35 12.14 8.11
C ILE A 298 20.57 11.05 8.87
N PRO A 299 20.58 11.05 10.22
CA PRO A 299 21.29 11.97 11.11
C PRO A 299 22.81 11.93 10.94
N ALA A 300 23.46 13.09 11.15
CA ALA A 300 24.91 13.21 11.12
C ALA A 300 25.51 12.63 12.41
N THR A 301 25.49 11.30 12.54
CA THR A 301 26.02 10.56 13.69
C THR A 301 26.63 9.24 13.25
N PHE A 302 27.36 8.60 14.16
CA PHE A 302 27.97 7.28 13.95
C PHE A 302 27.04 6.18 14.47
N VAL A 303 27.28 4.95 14.01
CA VAL A 303 26.62 3.73 14.49
C VAL A 303 27.66 2.64 14.67
N ARG A 304 27.50 1.83 15.72
CA ARG A 304 28.31 0.64 15.94
C ARG A 304 27.63 -0.59 15.35
N ASP A 305 28.37 -1.27 14.49
CA ASP A 305 28.10 -2.63 14.05
C ASP A 305 28.50 -3.63 15.16
N LYS A 306 27.52 -4.03 15.97
CA LYS A 306 27.74 -4.99 17.07
C LYS A 306 28.21 -6.37 16.58
N LYS A 307 27.88 -6.77 15.35
CA LYS A 307 28.22 -8.10 14.82
C LYS A 307 29.73 -8.24 14.61
N ASN A 308 30.36 -7.19 14.09
CA ASN A 308 31.79 -7.22 13.74
C ASN A 308 32.70 -6.54 14.79
N CYS A 309 32.14 -5.73 15.70
CA CYS A 309 32.90 -5.06 16.74
C CYS A 309 33.53 -6.04 17.75
N ILE A 310 34.85 -5.94 17.96
CA ILE A 310 35.62 -6.76 18.92
C ILE A 310 35.64 -6.20 20.37
N GLU A 311 34.88 -5.15 20.65
CA GLU A 311 34.77 -4.53 21.98
C GLU A 311 36.09 -4.05 22.62
N CYS A 312 37.06 -3.59 21.82
CA CYS A 312 38.33 -3.04 22.34
C CYS A 312 38.20 -1.71 23.12
N LYS A 313 37.02 -1.05 23.04
CA LYS A 313 36.68 0.22 23.70
C LYS A 313 37.51 1.45 23.27
N THR A 314 38.37 1.34 22.26
CA THR A 314 39.13 2.49 21.72
C THR A 314 38.23 3.67 21.36
N CYS A 315 37.11 3.41 20.66
CA CYS A 315 36.15 4.43 20.26
C CYS A 315 35.45 5.13 21.44
N ILE A 316 35.29 4.46 22.58
CA ILE A 316 34.76 5.07 23.81
C ILE A 316 35.80 6.02 24.41
N ASN A 317 37.04 5.55 24.55
CA ASN A 317 38.11 6.29 25.23
C ASN A 317 38.54 7.53 24.45
N ILE A 318 38.48 7.50 23.11
CA ILE A 318 38.91 8.62 22.25
C ILE A 318 37.79 9.63 21.99
N CYS A 319 36.52 9.29 22.25
CA CYS A 319 35.40 10.19 21.93
C CYS A 319 35.42 11.43 22.84
N PRO A 320 35.63 12.64 22.31
CA PRO A 320 35.82 13.85 23.13
C PRO A 320 34.57 14.26 23.90
N VAL A 321 33.39 13.87 23.40
CA VAL A 321 32.07 14.19 23.98
C VAL A 321 31.42 12.98 24.66
N GLN A 322 32.16 11.87 24.81
CA GLN A 322 31.68 10.64 25.47
C GLN A 322 30.33 10.13 24.92
N ALA A 323 30.13 10.29 23.60
CA ALA A 323 28.89 9.89 22.94
C ALA A 323 28.78 8.37 22.75
N VAL A 324 29.90 7.65 22.63
CA VAL A 324 29.89 6.20 22.38
C VAL A 324 29.53 5.45 23.68
N ASP A 325 28.47 4.65 23.62
CA ASP A 325 27.92 3.93 24.77
C ASP A 325 27.45 2.53 24.37
N PHE A 326 28.19 1.50 24.79
CA PHE A 326 27.91 0.11 24.45
C PHE A 326 26.77 -0.50 25.26
N SER A 327 26.30 0.18 26.32
CA SER A 327 25.21 -0.29 27.18
C SER A 327 23.81 0.06 26.67
N MET A 328 23.71 0.81 25.56
CA MET A 328 22.42 1.16 24.95
C MET A 328 21.69 -0.11 24.50
N GLU A 329 20.42 -0.21 24.89
CA GLU A 329 19.52 -1.32 24.53
C GLU A 329 18.49 -0.90 23.48
N PRO A 330 17.91 -1.86 22.73
CA PRO A 330 16.79 -1.57 21.82
C PRO A 330 15.59 -0.96 22.54
N GLU A 331 14.96 0.01 21.90
CA GLU A 331 13.74 0.65 22.37
C GLU A 331 12.55 0.19 21.52
N THR A 332 11.39 0.00 22.14
CA THR A 332 10.12 -0.18 21.42
C THR A 332 9.22 1.01 21.68
N LYS A 333 8.73 1.63 20.61
CA LYS A 333 7.74 2.72 20.68
C LYS A 333 6.43 2.29 20.03
N THR A 334 5.31 2.68 20.64
CA THR A 334 3.98 2.45 20.09
C THR A 334 3.37 3.77 19.64
N VAL A 335 2.95 3.85 18.38
CA VAL A 335 2.31 5.03 17.80
C VAL A 335 0.97 4.67 17.17
N LYS A 336 0.04 5.62 17.15
CA LYS A 336 -1.28 5.46 16.50
C LYS A 336 -1.33 6.31 15.25
N VAL A 337 -1.77 5.72 14.15
CA VAL A 337 -1.87 6.38 12.84
C VAL A 337 -3.15 6.00 12.11
N GLY A 338 -3.65 6.91 11.27
CA GLY A 338 -4.83 6.66 10.45
C GLY A 338 -4.50 6.03 9.10
N SER A 339 -3.29 6.29 8.59
CA SER A 339 -2.82 5.83 7.29
C SER A 339 -1.37 5.39 7.35
N ILE A 340 -1.00 4.52 6.39
CA ILE A 340 0.34 3.98 6.23
C ILE A 340 0.75 4.16 4.77
N VAL A 341 1.94 4.70 4.54
CA VAL A 341 2.61 4.77 3.24
C VAL A 341 3.80 3.83 3.26
N VAL A 342 3.84 2.89 2.32
CA VAL A 342 4.94 1.93 2.17
C VAL A 342 5.85 2.42 1.05
N ALA A 343 7.09 2.79 1.38
CA ALA A 343 8.09 3.37 0.48
C ALA A 343 9.47 2.72 0.70
N VAL A 344 9.50 1.40 0.87
CA VAL A 344 10.70 0.62 1.24
C VAL A 344 11.74 0.43 0.12
N GLY A 345 11.51 1.06 -1.04
CA GLY A 345 12.45 1.01 -2.15
C GLY A 345 12.47 -0.33 -2.89
N TYR A 346 13.65 -0.75 -3.31
CA TYR A 346 13.90 -1.97 -4.08
C TYR A 346 15.20 -2.62 -3.58
N SER A 347 15.61 -3.71 -4.23
CA SER A 347 16.95 -4.28 -4.08
C SER A 347 17.50 -4.58 -5.47
N GLU A 348 18.82 -4.47 -5.62
CA GLU A 348 19.48 -4.83 -6.88
C GLU A 348 19.33 -6.33 -7.12
N TYR A 349 19.16 -6.71 -8.40
CA TYR A 349 19.14 -8.11 -8.78
C TYR A 349 20.56 -8.68 -8.63
N ASP A 350 20.67 -9.86 -8.04
CA ASP A 350 21.92 -10.61 -7.94
C ASP A 350 22.06 -11.54 -9.17
N PRO A 351 22.94 -11.22 -10.14
CA PRO A 351 23.09 -12.01 -11.36
C PRO A 351 24.04 -13.20 -11.20
N THR A 352 24.40 -13.61 -9.98
CA THR A 352 25.27 -14.79 -9.74
C THR A 352 24.75 -16.06 -10.42
N GLU A 353 23.42 -16.21 -10.57
CA GLU A 353 22.82 -17.35 -11.26
C GLU A 353 23.02 -17.34 -12.79
N ILE A 354 23.39 -16.20 -13.36
CA ILE A 354 23.68 -16.07 -14.79
C ILE A 354 25.14 -16.46 -15.02
N GLU A 355 25.39 -17.77 -15.07
CA GLU A 355 26.74 -18.34 -15.22
C GLU A 355 27.58 -17.66 -16.33
N PRO A 356 27.04 -17.34 -17.52
CA PRO A 356 27.83 -16.69 -18.58
C PRO A 356 28.34 -15.29 -18.25
N TYR A 357 27.83 -14.62 -17.20
CA TYR A 357 28.30 -13.30 -16.78
C TYR A 357 29.46 -13.36 -15.79
N HIS A 358 29.79 -14.54 -15.26
CA HIS A 358 30.88 -14.72 -14.28
C HIS A 358 30.81 -13.75 -13.10
N TYR A 359 29.60 -13.31 -12.72
CA TYR A 359 29.42 -12.34 -11.64
C TYR A 359 29.85 -12.96 -10.30
N GLY A 360 30.66 -12.22 -9.54
CA GLY A 360 31.22 -12.69 -8.26
C GLY A 360 32.38 -13.69 -8.39
N GLN A 361 32.82 -14.02 -9.60
CA GLN A 361 34.03 -14.81 -9.83
C GLN A 361 35.26 -13.89 -9.90
N GLU A 362 36.42 -14.39 -9.50
CA GLU A 362 37.68 -13.68 -9.75
C GLU A 362 37.81 -13.41 -11.25
N GLY A 363 38.18 -12.17 -11.60
CA GLY A 363 38.37 -11.79 -12.99
C GLY A 363 39.44 -12.66 -13.67
N TYR A 364 39.46 -12.65 -14.99
CA TYR A 364 40.58 -13.23 -15.73
C TYR A 364 41.87 -12.50 -15.31
N GLU A 365 42.93 -13.26 -15.02
CA GLU A 365 44.27 -12.68 -14.89
C GLU A 365 44.63 -12.06 -16.25
N ASP A 366 44.78 -10.73 -16.30
CA ASP A 366 45.25 -9.98 -17.48
C ASP A 366 46.72 -10.30 -17.81
#